data_AF-A0A978SGP8-F1
#
_entry.id   AF-A0A978SGP8-F1
#
_cell.length_a   1.000
_cell.length_b   1.000
_cell.length_c   1.000
_cell.angle_alpha   90.00
_cell.angle_beta   90.00
_cell.angle_gamma   90.00
#
_symmetry.space_group_name_H-M   'P 1'
#
loop_
_entity.id
_entity.type
_entity.pdbx_description
1 polymer ?
#
loop_
_entity_poly.entity_id
_entity_poly.type
_entity_poly.pdbx_seq_one_letter_code
_entity_poly.pdbx_strand_id
1 'polypeptide(L)'
;MPYYRKGRGNRARRSPQVKEIVVPILEIPFVVLHTYVDKLRQANDVVVIHAMCAELWMGSQPFAMTQPQHTFGLPPRTVKEYARQLLEALYQRYGNGRRSGFERFAREEQHSVSQCPVHPCSYHADHLRVGTQG
;
A
#
# COMPACT_ATOMS: atom_id res chain seq x y z
N MET A 1 47.26 -18.22 59.90
CA MET A 1 47.21 -17.27 58.75
C MET A 1 47.88 -17.95 57.55
N PRO A 2 47.44 -17.84 56.27
CA PRO A 2 46.42 -16.95 55.67
C PRO A 2 45.31 -17.65 54.84
N TYR A 3 44.01 -17.41 55.09
CA TYR A 3 43.07 -16.60 54.27
C TYR A 3 43.30 -16.52 52.75
N TYR A 4 42.44 -17.20 51.97
CA TYR A 4 41.95 -16.66 50.70
C TYR A 4 40.51 -17.10 50.42
N ARG A 5 39.58 -16.16 50.62
CA ARG A 5 38.14 -16.28 50.40
C ARG A 5 37.84 -15.83 48.96
N LYS A 6 37.72 -16.77 48.02
CA LYS A 6 37.39 -16.42 46.62
C LYS A 6 35.87 -16.29 46.47
N GLY A 7 35.39 -15.05 46.51
CA GLY A 7 33.98 -14.71 46.44
C GLY A 7 33.32 -15.16 45.14
N ARG A 8 32.26 -15.96 45.25
CA ARG A 8 31.25 -16.13 44.20
C ARG A 8 30.32 -14.92 44.21
N GLY A 9 30.77 -13.82 43.63
CA GLY A 9 29.91 -12.67 43.32
C GLY A 9 29.21 -12.91 41.99
N ASN A 10 28.23 -13.82 41.97
CA ASN A 10 27.36 -14.03 40.83
C ASN A 10 26.53 -12.74 40.65
N ARG A 11 27.01 -11.78 39.85
CA ARG A 11 26.24 -10.61 39.42
C ARG A 11 25.12 -11.14 38.53
N ALA A 12 24.02 -11.57 39.17
CA ALA A 12 22.76 -11.76 38.52
C ALA A 12 22.39 -10.42 37.87
N ARG A 13 22.67 -10.33 36.56
CA ARG A 13 22.23 -9.24 35.70
C ARG A 13 20.70 -9.31 35.73
N ARG A 14 20.08 -8.55 36.64
CA ARG A 14 18.63 -8.34 36.64
C ARG A 14 18.33 -7.57 35.36
N SER A 15 18.03 -8.29 34.29
CA SER A 15 17.40 -7.71 33.11
C SER A 15 16.03 -7.20 33.58
N PRO A 16 15.74 -5.89 33.51
CA PRO A 16 14.39 -5.42 33.78
C PRO A 16 13.48 -6.07 32.74
N GLN A 17 12.63 -7.00 33.19
CA GLN A 17 11.56 -7.54 32.36
C GLN A 17 10.55 -6.40 32.17
N VAL A 18 10.70 -5.68 31.06
CA VAL A 18 9.74 -4.67 30.62
C VAL A 18 8.43 -5.40 30.39
N LYS A 19 7.40 -5.07 31.18
CA LYS A 19 6.06 -5.59 30.96
C LYS A 19 5.46 -4.87 29.76
N GLU A 20 5.12 -5.62 28.73
CA GLU A 20 4.44 -5.11 27.55
C GLU A 20 2.99 -4.76 27.90
N ILE A 21 2.54 -3.58 27.46
CA ILE A 21 1.16 -3.13 27.60
C ILE A 21 0.55 -3.08 26.21
N VAL A 22 -0.50 -3.86 25.99
CA VAL A 22 -1.25 -3.86 24.73
C VAL A 22 -2.27 -2.73 24.76
N VAL A 23 -2.18 -1.82 23.79
CA VAL A 23 -3.15 -0.73 23.59
C VAL A 23 -4.03 -1.08 22.38
N PRO A 24 -5.36 -1.12 22.51
CA PRO A 24 -6.25 -1.40 21.39
C PRO A 24 -6.20 -0.24 20.38
N ILE A 25 -6.02 -0.57 19.10
CA ILE A 25 -6.01 0.40 18.01
C ILE A 25 -7.43 0.56 17.48
N LEU A 26 -7.84 1.80 17.21
CA LEU A 26 -9.12 2.11 16.57
C LEU A 26 -9.06 1.75 15.07
N GLU A 27 -10.06 1.01 14.59
CA GLU A 27 -10.21 0.67 13.17
C GLU A 27 -10.78 1.86 12.41
N ILE A 28 -9.90 2.75 11.97
CA ILE A 28 -10.24 3.90 11.15
C ILE A 28 -10.14 3.49 9.67
N PRO A 29 -11.16 3.74 8.85
CA PRO A 29 -11.08 3.43 7.43
C PRO A 29 -10.18 4.43 6.72
N PHE A 30 -9.37 3.94 5.77
CA PHE A 30 -8.55 4.79 4.91
C PHE A 30 -8.37 4.16 3.54
N VAL A 31 -8.01 4.98 2.55
CA VAL A 31 -7.81 4.53 1.17
C VAL A 31 -6.37 4.74 0.75
N VAL A 32 -5.79 3.73 0.11
CA VAL A 32 -4.47 3.76 -0.52
C VAL A 32 -4.67 3.81 -2.04
N LEU A 33 -4.00 4.75 -2.71
CA LEU A 33 -3.96 4.79 -4.17
C LEU A 33 -2.77 3.97 -4.66
N HIS A 34 -3.02 2.93 -5.45
CA HIS A 34 -2.00 2.12 -6.10
C HIS A 34 -1.79 2.62 -7.52
N THR A 35 -0.54 2.89 -7.88
CA THR A 35 -0.16 3.33 -9.24
C THR A 35 0.95 2.44 -9.77
N TYR A 36 0.87 2.09 -11.04
CA TYR A 36 1.88 1.29 -11.74
C TYR A 36 2.61 2.21 -12.71
N VAL A 37 3.93 2.31 -12.56
CA VAL A 37 4.77 3.28 -13.28
C VAL A 37 6.03 2.60 -13.81
N ASP A 38 6.53 3.07 -14.95
CA ASP A 38 7.77 2.55 -15.55
C ASP A 38 9.02 3.03 -14.78
N LYS A 39 8.96 4.24 -14.23
CA LYS A 39 10.03 4.86 -13.43
C LYS A 39 9.46 5.42 -12.14
N LEU A 40 10.21 5.23 -11.05
CA LEU A 40 9.84 5.77 -9.74
C LEU A 40 9.83 7.30 -9.80
N ARG A 41 8.81 7.92 -9.20
CA ARG A 41 8.65 9.38 -9.25
C ARG A 41 9.71 10.09 -8.41
N GLN A 42 10.51 10.94 -9.04
CA GLN A 42 11.34 11.92 -8.34
C GLN A 42 10.63 13.27 -8.22
N ALA A 43 11.12 14.13 -7.32
CA ALA A 43 10.65 15.50 -7.23
C ALA A 43 10.87 16.20 -8.58
N ASN A 44 9.80 16.77 -9.14
CA ASN A 44 9.71 17.42 -10.47
C ASN A 44 9.52 16.51 -11.69
N ASP A 45 9.48 15.17 -11.54
CA ASP A 45 9.20 14.30 -12.68
C ASP A 45 7.71 14.25 -13.02
N VAL A 46 7.43 14.38 -14.33
CA VAL A 46 6.15 14.02 -14.92
C VAL A 46 6.17 12.52 -15.19
N VAL A 47 5.81 11.73 -14.18
CA VAL A 47 5.70 10.28 -14.33
C VAL A 47 4.37 9.92 -14.99
N VAL A 48 4.46 9.16 -16.08
CA VAL A 48 3.30 8.59 -16.76
C VAL A 48 2.79 7.41 -15.94
N ILE A 49 1.53 7.49 -15.53
CA ILE A 49 0.87 6.39 -14.81
C ILE A 49 0.30 5.41 -15.82
N HIS A 50 0.81 4.19 -15.80
CA HIS A 50 0.39 3.13 -16.71
C HIS A 50 -0.98 2.56 -16.32
N ALA A 51 -1.18 2.28 -15.03
CA ALA A 51 -2.45 1.82 -14.47
C ALA A 51 -2.62 2.32 -13.03
N MET A 52 -3.87 2.33 -12.54
CA MET A 52 -4.15 2.64 -11.14
C MET A 52 -5.43 1.97 -10.63
N CYS A 53 -5.50 1.89 -9.30
CA CYS A 53 -6.63 1.39 -8.51
C CYS A 53 -6.55 2.00 -7.10
N ALA A 54 -7.67 1.97 -6.38
CA ALA A 54 -7.75 2.37 -4.99
C ALA A 54 -8.12 1.18 -4.12
N GLU A 55 -7.45 1.05 -2.97
CA GLU A 55 -7.69 0.01 -1.98
C GLU A 55 -8.17 0.65 -0.66
N LEU A 56 -9.35 0.23 -0.20
CA LEU A 56 -9.93 0.60 1.08
C LEU A 56 -9.44 -0.38 2.16
N TRP A 57 -8.94 0.17 3.25
CA TRP A 57 -8.46 -0.55 4.43
C TRP A 57 -9.32 -0.23 5.64
N MET A 58 -9.48 -1.22 6.52
CA MET A 58 -10.10 -1.09 7.84
C MET A 58 -9.06 -1.48 8.88
N GLY A 59 -8.46 -0.51 9.55
CA GLY A 59 -7.34 -0.77 10.46
C GLY A 59 -6.14 -1.38 9.72
N SER A 60 -5.77 -2.63 10.02
CA SER A 60 -4.60 -3.30 9.43
C SER A 60 -4.92 -4.28 8.31
N GLN A 61 -6.16 -4.31 7.81
CA GLN A 61 -6.59 -5.27 6.80
C GLN A 61 -7.17 -4.59 5.55
N PRO A 62 -6.82 -5.08 4.34
CA PRO A 62 -7.47 -4.63 3.12
C PRO A 62 -8.92 -5.14 3.11
N PHE A 63 -9.84 -4.24 2.80
CA PHE A 63 -11.28 -4.50 2.87
C PHE A 63 -11.93 -4.55 1.48
N ALA A 64 -11.58 -3.62 0.59
CA ALA A 64 -12.09 -3.60 -0.77
C ALA A 64 -11.09 -2.92 -1.72
N MET A 65 -11.14 -3.28 -3.01
CA MET A 65 -10.28 -2.68 -4.02
C MET A 65 -11.09 -2.41 -5.29
N THR A 66 -10.90 -1.25 -5.89
CA THR A 66 -11.44 -0.96 -7.22
C THR A 66 -10.68 -1.78 -8.26
N GLN A 67 -11.35 -2.21 -9.32
CA GLN A 67 -10.68 -2.91 -10.42
C GLN A 67 -9.54 -2.03 -10.99
N PRO A 68 -8.31 -2.56 -11.10
CA PRO A 68 -7.21 -1.84 -11.75
C PRO A 68 -7.53 -1.57 -13.22
N GLN A 69 -7.23 -0.35 -13.67
CA GLN A 69 -7.46 0.06 -15.05
C GLN A 69 -6.21 0.74 -15.63
N HIS A 70 -5.94 0.48 -16.91
CA HIS A 70 -4.91 1.21 -17.64
C HIS A 70 -5.30 2.67 -17.80
N THR A 71 -4.36 3.55 -17.49
CA THR A 71 -4.46 4.99 -17.70
C THR A 71 -3.41 5.52 -18.67
N PHE A 72 -2.56 4.62 -19.19
CA PHE A 72 -1.53 4.97 -20.17
C PHE A 72 -2.16 5.66 -21.40
N GLY A 73 -1.59 6.79 -21.81
CA GLY A 73 -2.10 7.62 -22.91
C GLY A 73 -3.16 8.66 -22.51
N LEU A 74 -3.68 8.63 -21.28
CA LEU A 74 -4.60 9.66 -20.79
C LEU A 74 -3.83 10.94 -20.39
N PRO A 75 -4.39 12.14 -20.64
CA PRO A 75 -3.81 13.39 -20.16
C PRO A 75 -3.71 13.44 -18.63
N PRO A 76 -2.70 14.11 -18.04
CA PRO A 76 -2.53 14.17 -16.58
C PRO A 76 -3.76 14.67 -15.81
N ARG A 77 -4.55 15.58 -16.41
CA ARG A 77 -5.81 16.05 -15.82
C ARG A 77 -6.84 14.93 -15.70
N THR A 78 -6.99 14.12 -16.75
CA THR A 78 -7.92 12.98 -16.79
C THR A 78 -7.49 11.90 -15.80
N VAL A 79 -6.18 11.65 -15.70
CA VAL A 79 -5.62 10.68 -14.73
C VAL A 79 -5.92 11.11 -13.29
N LYS A 80 -5.76 12.39 -12.97
CA LYS A 80 -6.12 12.93 -11.64
C LYS A 80 -7.61 12.85 -11.36
N GLU A 81 -8.44 13.12 -12.37
CA GLU A 81 -9.89 13.01 -12.24
C GLU A 81 -10.33 11.57 -12.01
N TYR A 82 -9.72 10.62 -12.73
CA TYR A 82 -9.98 9.21 -12.55
C TYR A 82 -9.63 8.74 -11.12
N ALA A 83 -8.51 9.19 -10.54
CA ALA A 83 -8.19 8.91 -9.15
C ALA A 83 -9.30 9.41 -8.18
N ARG A 84 -9.89 10.59 -8.44
CA ARG A 84 -11.02 11.08 -7.63
C ARG A 84 -12.25 10.18 -7.77
N GLN A 85 -12.56 9.73 -8.98
CA GLN A 85 -13.67 8.80 -9.23
C GLN A 85 -13.49 7.46 -8.50
N LEU A 86 -12.26 6.94 -8.41
CA LEU A 86 -11.97 5.73 -7.64
C LEU A 86 -12.30 5.91 -6.15
N LEU A 87 -11.88 7.03 -5.58
CA LEU A 87 -12.17 7.38 -4.19
C LEU A 87 -13.67 7.57 -3.95
N GLU A 88 -14.34 8.28 -4.86
CA GLU A 88 -15.78 8.50 -4.80
C GLU A 88 -16.56 7.17 -4.90
N ALA A 89 -16.16 6.25 -5.78
CA ALA A 89 -16.80 4.94 -5.89
C ALA A 89 -16.71 4.14 -4.59
N LEU A 90 -15.56 4.18 -3.90
CA LEU A 90 -15.40 3.55 -2.59
C LEU A 90 -16.26 4.26 -1.53
N TYR A 91 -16.32 5.59 -1.56
CA TYR A 91 -17.11 6.38 -0.63
C TYR A 91 -18.61 6.14 -0.80
N GLN A 92 -19.12 6.13 -2.03
CA GLN A 92 -20.52 5.86 -2.33
C GLN A 92 -20.92 4.44 -1.87
N ARG A 93 -20.00 3.47 -1.98
CA ARG A 93 -20.28 2.09 -1.62
C ARG A 93 -20.16 1.81 -0.12
N TYR A 94 -19.21 2.45 0.57
CA TYR A 94 -18.85 2.08 1.96
C TYR A 94 -18.83 3.27 2.94
N GLY A 95 -18.87 4.51 2.48
CA GLY A 95 -18.76 5.73 3.29
C GLY A 95 -20.08 6.29 3.85
N ASN A 96 -21.23 5.92 3.26
CA ASN A 96 -22.62 6.28 3.60
C ASN A 96 -22.84 7.10 4.90
N GLY A 97 -22.56 8.40 4.83
CA GLY A 97 -23.05 9.41 5.78
C GLY A 97 -22.37 9.48 7.15
N ARG A 98 -21.32 8.69 7.42
CA ARG A 98 -20.53 8.84 8.65
C ARG A 98 -19.44 9.88 8.46
N ARG A 99 -19.30 10.81 9.42
CA ARG A 99 -18.24 11.85 9.51
C ARG A 99 -16.79 11.33 9.44
N SER A 100 -16.58 10.02 9.36
CA SER A 100 -15.28 9.34 9.38
C SER A 100 -14.95 8.57 8.10
N GLY A 101 -15.80 8.60 7.07
CA GLY A 101 -15.59 7.82 5.84
C GLY A 101 -14.61 8.51 4.88
N PHE A 102 -13.31 8.21 5.02
CA PHE A 102 -12.24 8.41 4.02
C PHE A 102 -12.55 9.33 2.82
N GLU A 103 -12.28 10.63 2.94
CA GLU A 103 -12.52 11.63 1.88
C GLU A 103 -11.27 11.94 1.05
N ARG A 104 -10.14 11.31 1.38
CA ARG A 104 -8.84 11.50 0.71
C ARG A 104 -8.04 10.20 0.76
N PHE A 105 -7.08 10.09 -0.15
CA PHE A 105 -6.04 9.06 -0.05
C PHE A 105 -5.16 9.34 1.17
N ALA A 106 -5.00 8.35 2.03
CA ALA A 106 -4.09 8.42 3.17
C ALA A 106 -2.63 8.18 2.74
N ARG A 107 -2.44 7.39 1.68
CA ARG A 107 -1.14 7.06 1.11
C ARG A 107 -1.27 6.80 -0.39
N GLU A 108 -0.20 7.09 -1.12
CA GLU A 108 0.00 6.60 -2.49
C GLU A 108 1.09 5.53 -2.46
N GLU A 109 0.85 4.42 -3.15
CA GLU A 109 1.82 3.35 -3.34
C GLU A 109 2.15 3.20 -4.83
N GLN A 110 3.46 3.23 -5.11
CA GLN A 110 3.98 3.09 -6.46
C GLN A 110 4.55 1.69 -6.65
N HIS A 111 4.13 1.07 -7.73
CA HIS A 111 4.54 -0.25 -8.17
C HIS A 111 5.25 -0.14 -9.52
N SER A 112 6.13 -1.10 -9.81
CA SER A 112 6.72 -1.19 -11.16
C SER A 112 5.64 -1.57 -12.17
N VAL A 113 5.75 -1.07 -13.41
CA VAL A 113 4.86 -1.44 -14.52
C VAL A 113 4.85 -2.94 -14.80
N SER A 114 5.94 -3.66 -14.49
CA SER A 114 6.04 -5.12 -14.61
C SER A 114 5.14 -5.87 -13.62
N GLN A 115 4.60 -5.17 -12.61
CA GLN A 115 3.67 -5.71 -11.62
C GLN A 115 2.22 -5.34 -11.94
N CYS A 116 1.94 -4.76 -13.11
CA CYS A 116 0.59 -4.37 -13.50
C CYS A 116 -0.35 -5.59 -13.47
N PRO A 117 -1.50 -5.56 -12.78
CA PRO A 117 -2.38 -6.72 -12.70
C PRO A 117 -3.39 -6.80 -13.86
N VAL A 118 -3.39 -5.83 -14.78
CA VAL A 118 -4.39 -5.72 -15.85
C VAL A 118 -3.97 -6.59 -17.04
N HIS A 119 -4.92 -7.34 -17.62
CA HIS A 119 -4.69 -8.16 -18.82
C HIS A 119 -5.81 -7.98 -19.86
N PRO A 120 -5.49 -7.94 -21.17
CA PRO A 120 -4.15 -7.91 -21.76
C PRO A 120 -3.43 -6.56 -21.48
N CYS A 121 -2.10 -6.61 -21.30
CA CYS A 121 -1.28 -5.43 -21.02
C CYS A 121 -0.02 -5.43 -21.90
N SER A 122 0.24 -4.34 -22.63
CA SER A 122 1.36 -4.21 -23.56
C SER A 122 2.74 -4.42 -22.94
N TYR A 123 2.87 -4.29 -21.62
CA TYR A 123 4.12 -4.51 -20.88
C TYR A 123 4.35 -5.98 -20.51
N HIS A 124 3.35 -6.84 -20.66
CA HIS A 124 3.48 -8.27 -20.43
C HIS A 124 3.67 -8.97 -21.76
N ALA A 125 4.87 -9.45 -22.10
CA ALA A 125 5.10 -10.12 -23.40
C ALA A 125 4.20 -11.35 -23.66
N ASP A 126 3.53 -11.88 -22.63
CA ASP A 126 2.77 -13.13 -22.71
C ASP A 126 1.52 -13.06 -23.59
N HIS A 127 0.85 -11.91 -23.69
CA HIS A 127 -0.33 -11.77 -24.57
C HIS A 127 0.04 -11.74 -26.07
N LEU A 128 1.31 -11.52 -26.41
CA LEU A 128 1.80 -11.54 -27.79
C LEU A 128 2.15 -12.97 -28.28
N ARG A 129 2.18 -13.96 -27.38
CA ARG A 129 2.57 -15.35 -27.69
C ARG A 129 1.39 -16.26 -28.08
N VAL A 130 0.17 -15.75 -28.10
CA VAL A 130 -1.06 -16.55 -28.36
C VAL A 130 -1.28 -16.83 -29.87
N GLY A 131 -0.27 -16.60 -30.73
CA GLY A 131 -0.41 -16.68 -32.20
C GLY A 131 0.38 -17.79 -32.90
N THR A 132 1.11 -18.66 -32.20
CA THR A 132 1.96 -19.69 -32.83
C THR A 132 1.66 -21.09 -32.31
N GLN A 133 0.47 -21.60 -32.60
CA GLN A 133 0.22 -23.03 -32.74
C GLN A 133 -0.68 -23.22 -33.96
N GLY A 134 -0.04 -23.50 -35.09
CA GLY A 134 -0.63 -24.14 -36.26
C GLY A 134 -0.06 -25.54 -36.38
#